data_AF-A0A5J4N8B9-F1
#
_entry.id   AF-A0A5J4N8B9-F1
#
_cell.length_a   1.000
_cell.length_b   1.000
_cell.length_c   1.000
_cell.angle_alpha   90.00
_cell.angle_beta   90.00
_cell.angle_gamma   90.00
#
_symmetry.space_group_name_H-M   'P 1'
#
loop_
_entity.id
_entity.type
_entity.pdbx_description
1 polymer ?
#
loop_
_entity_poly.entity_id
_entity_poly.type
_entity_poly.pdbx_seq_one_letter_code
_entity_poly.pdbx_strand_id
1 'polypeptide(L)'
;MASRAVGKIARKTKGAVDNVIHPPYLYAIIPAQQARPAPPLGPQLGKRNINIANFCKDFNERTKDIKDGTPIPCFISVNPDRSYIMQLTHPPSVYLLRLAAAARKGASEPGTEVCGRLTLKHIYHIAELKKQDPKYFTWDLEKVCMMLIWKAHILGIEVLSKEMLDSGQVDHSPEGYAEFLKQRELFLEQKKKDAEERKQAKMMRIA
;
A
#
# COMPACT_ATOMS: atom_id res chain seq x y z
N MET A 1 23.33 38.64 -55.30
CA MET A 1 24.27 37.49 -55.38
C MET A 1 24.65 37.13 -53.95
N ALA A 2 24.28 35.92 -53.54
CA ALA A 2 24.31 35.42 -52.18
C ALA A 2 25.73 35.06 -51.69
N SER A 3 26.00 35.21 -50.39
CA SER A 3 26.96 34.34 -49.70
C SER A 3 26.56 34.14 -48.23
N ARG A 4 26.59 32.87 -47.84
CA ARG A 4 25.89 32.25 -46.69
C ARG A 4 26.59 32.50 -45.36
N ALA A 5 25.82 32.88 -44.34
CA ALA A 5 26.19 32.66 -42.94
C ALA A 5 26.14 31.15 -42.64
N VAL A 6 27.29 30.53 -42.40
CA VAL A 6 27.39 29.12 -41.99
C VAL A 6 27.10 29.03 -40.49
N GLY A 7 25.83 28.84 -40.14
CA GLY A 7 25.44 28.48 -38.78
C GLY A 7 25.94 27.08 -38.43
N LYS A 8 26.94 26.97 -37.55
CA LYS A 8 27.36 25.69 -36.97
C LYS A 8 26.25 25.16 -36.07
N ILE A 9 25.43 24.25 -36.60
CA ILE A 9 24.52 23.42 -35.79
C ILE A 9 25.38 22.33 -35.15
N ALA A 10 25.89 22.61 -33.95
CA ALA A 10 26.48 21.59 -33.09
C ALA A 10 25.35 20.65 -32.62
N ARG A 11 25.20 19.50 -33.28
CA ARG A 11 24.40 18.39 -32.73
C ARG A 11 25.09 17.95 -31.44
N LYS A 12 24.51 18.32 -30.29
CA LYS A 12 24.80 17.67 -29.00
C LYS A 12 24.42 16.20 -29.16
N THR A 13 25.38 15.35 -29.44
CA THR A 13 25.25 13.91 -29.21
C THR A 13 24.95 13.75 -27.72
N LYS A 14 23.76 13.24 -27.40
CA LYS A 14 23.47 12.80 -26.03
C LYS A 14 24.57 11.79 -25.70
N GLY A 15 25.40 12.11 -24.70
CA GLY A 15 26.41 11.20 -24.20
C GLY A 15 25.74 9.84 -23.94
N ALA A 16 26.46 8.76 -24.25
CA ALA A 16 26.02 7.41 -23.94
C ALA A 16 25.61 7.40 -22.47
N VAL A 17 24.31 7.30 -22.22
CA VAL A 17 23.80 7.15 -20.88
C VAL A 17 24.32 5.79 -20.46
N ASP A 18 25.19 5.74 -19.45
CA ASP A 18 25.61 4.48 -18.87
C ASP A 18 24.33 3.70 -18.57
N ASN A 19 24.13 2.59 -19.28
CA ASN A 19 22.97 1.75 -19.07
C ASN A 19 23.16 1.14 -17.69
N VAL A 20 22.64 1.80 -16.67
CA VAL A 20 22.57 1.26 -15.32
C VAL A 20 21.76 -0.02 -15.45
N ILE A 21 22.45 -1.16 -15.37
CA ILE A 21 21.85 -2.48 -15.47
C ILE A 21 21.03 -2.66 -14.20
N HIS A 22 19.74 -2.37 -14.29
CA HIS A 22 18.82 -2.57 -13.20
C HIS A 22 18.56 -4.07 -13.01
N PRO A 23 18.35 -4.53 -11.76
CA PRO A 23 17.94 -5.90 -11.53
C PRO A 23 16.64 -6.19 -12.30
N PRO A 24 16.50 -7.42 -12.85
CA PRO A 24 15.37 -7.79 -13.70
C PRO A 24 14.04 -7.77 -12.95
N TYR A 25 14.08 -7.75 -11.62
CA TYR A 25 12.91 -7.71 -10.75
C TYR A 25 12.57 -6.27 -10.35
N LEU A 26 11.29 -5.92 -10.47
CA LEU A 26 10.71 -4.69 -9.98
C LEU A 26 9.51 -5.01 -9.11
N TYR A 27 9.49 -4.43 -7.91
CA TYR A 27 8.33 -4.43 -7.03
C TYR A 27 7.72 -3.03 -7.02
N ALA A 28 6.44 -2.92 -7.37
CA ALA A 28 5.69 -1.67 -7.33
C ALA A 28 4.34 -1.90 -6.64
N ILE A 29 3.87 -0.92 -5.86
CA ILE A 29 2.52 -0.92 -5.30
C ILE A 29 1.71 0.09 -6.09
N ILE A 30 0.66 -0.39 -6.76
CA ILE A 30 -0.15 0.43 -7.67
C ILE A 30 -1.62 0.32 -7.22
N PRO A 31 -2.34 1.44 -7.11
CA PRO A 31 -3.78 1.40 -6.87
C PRO A 31 -4.50 0.70 -8.03
N ALA A 32 -5.39 -0.23 -7.71
CA ALA A 32 -6.24 -0.95 -8.65
C ALA A 32 -6.96 0.02 -9.59
N GLN A 33 -7.06 -0.33 -10.88
CA GLN A 33 -7.73 0.46 -11.94
C GLN A 33 -7.15 1.88 -12.20
N GLN A 34 -6.15 2.31 -11.43
CA GLN A 34 -5.59 3.67 -11.49
C GLN A 34 -4.14 3.70 -11.99
N ALA A 35 -3.69 2.69 -12.75
CA ALA A 35 -2.37 2.75 -13.37
C ALA A 35 -2.34 3.84 -14.44
N ARG A 36 -1.43 4.81 -14.26
CA ARG A 36 -1.20 5.93 -15.16
C ARG A 36 0.30 6.12 -15.40
N PRO A 37 0.72 6.61 -16.59
CA PRO A 37 2.12 6.89 -16.91
C PRO A 37 2.64 8.17 -16.21
N ALA A 38 2.31 8.35 -14.94
CA ALA A 38 2.75 9.48 -14.12
C ALA A 38 3.97 9.10 -13.27
N PRO A 39 4.76 10.07 -12.78
CA PRO A 39 5.70 9.83 -11.67
C PRO A 39 4.87 9.34 -10.48
N PRO A 40 5.16 8.21 -9.80
CA PRO A 40 6.42 7.46 -9.66
C PRO A 40 6.61 6.25 -10.61
N LEU A 41 5.55 5.78 -11.26
CA LEU A 41 5.56 4.53 -12.04
C LEU A 41 6.30 4.71 -13.39
N GLY A 42 6.07 5.84 -14.06
CA GLY A 42 6.68 6.15 -15.36
C GLY A 42 8.21 6.10 -15.36
N PRO A 43 8.90 6.82 -14.45
CA PRO A 43 10.36 6.77 -14.35
C PRO A 43 10.91 5.37 -14.00
N GLN A 44 10.21 4.59 -13.18
CA GLN A 44 10.69 3.25 -12.76
C GLN A 44 10.62 2.21 -13.89
N LEU A 45 9.55 2.26 -14.69
CA LEU A 45 9.37 1.38 -15.86
C LEU A 45 10.21 1.86 -17.06
N GLY A 46 10.33 3.18 -17.25
CA GLY A 46 11.10 3.79 -18.33
C GLY A 46 12.60 3.47 -18.23
N LYS A 47 13.17 3.45 -17.02
CA LYS A 47 14.56 3.02 -16.77
C LYS A 47 14.85 1.58 -17.20
N ARG A 48 13.81 0.73 -17.28
CA ARG A 48 13.92 -0.68 -17.69
C ARG A 48 13.45 -0.90 -19.13
N ASN A 49 13.25 0.17 -19.90
CA ASN A 49 12.82 0.15 -21.29
C ASN A 49 11.51 -0.63 -21.54
N ILE A 50 10.60 -0.65 -20.57
CA ILE A 50 9.27 -1.26 -20.69
C ILE A 50 8.31 -0.28 -21.36
N ASN A 51 7.40 -0.77 -22.21
CA ASN A 51 6.31 0.04 -22.73
C ASN A 51 5.28 0.36 -21.63
N ILE A 52 5.35 1.58 -21.11
CA ILE A 52 4.55 2.07 -19.98
C ILE A 52 3.05 2.07 -20.29
N ALA A 53 2.65 2.46 -21.51
CA ALA A 53 1.25 2.56 -21.89
C ALA A 53 0.59 1.18 -21.95
N ASN A 54 1.29 0.19 -22.52
CA ASN A 54 0.82 -1.19 -22.57
C ASN A 54 0.72 -1.78 -21.17
N PHE A 55 1.72 -1.54 -20.31
CA PHE A 55 1.69 -1.98 -18.92
C PHE A 55 0.50 -1.41 -18.15
N CYS A 56 0.21 -0.11 -18.29
CA CYS A 56 -0.94 0.50 -17.60
C CYS A 56 -2.28 -0.09 -18.05
N LYS A 57 -2.41 -0.41 -19.35
CA LYS A 57 -3.62 -1.07 -19.88
C LYS A 57 -3.77 -2.50 -19.32
N ASP A 58 -2.74 -3.33 -19.44
CA ASP A 58 -2.75 -4.71 -18.94
C ASP A 58 -3.03 -4.75 -17.42
N PHE A 59 -2.40 -3.84 -16.65
CA PHE A 59 -2.66 -3.73 -15.21
C PHE A 59 -4.11 -3.35 -14.89
N ASN A 60 -4.64 -2.32 -15.57
CA ASN A 60 -6.02 -1.90 -15.34
C ASN A 60 -7.02 -2.98 -15.76
N GLU A 61 -6.73 -3.75 -16.81
CA GLU A 61 -7.54 -4.89 -17.26
C GLU A 61 -7.58 -6.03 -16.27
N ARG A 62 -6.42 -6.44 -15.73
CA ARG A 62 -6.33 -7.47 -14.70
C ARG A 62 -6.92 -7.07 -13.35
N THR A 63 -7.06 -5.77 -13.09
CA THR A 63 -7.56 -5.24 -11.81
C THR A 63 -8.99 -4.72 -11.90
N LYS A 64 -9.72 -4.97 -13.00
CA LYS A 64 -11.12 -4.54 -13.20
C LYS A 64 -12.06 -5.07 -12.11
N ASP A 65 -11.85 -6.30 -11.66
CA ASP A 65 -12.73 -6.97 -10.69
C ASP A 65 -12.44 -6.54 -9.24
N ILE A 66 -11.32 -5.84 -9.01
CA ILE A 66 -10.89 -5.41 -7.69
C ILE A 66 -11.37 -3.98 -7.47
N LYS A 67 -11.88 -3.68 -6.27
CA LYS A 67 -12.35 -2.34 -5.89
C LYS A 67 -11.32 -1.26 -6.23
N ASP A 68 -11.77 -0.22 -6.91
CA ASP A 68 -10.97 0.93 -7.32
C ASP A 68 -10.20 1.55 -6.14
N GLY A 69 -8.94 1.91 -6.37
CA GLY A 69 -8.05 2.52 -5.38
C GLY A 69 -7.44 1.54 -4.36
N THR A 70 -7.73 0.24 -4.44
CA THR A 70 -7.09 -0.77 -3.59
C THR A 70 -5.61 -0.89 -3.93
N PRO A 71 -4.66 -0.74 -2.99
CA PRO A 71 -3.24 -0.87 -3.29
C PRO A 71 -2.90 -2.33 -3.57
N ILE A 72 -2.48 -2.63 -4.79
CA ILE A 72 -2.10 -3.98 -5.24
C ILE A 72 -0.58 -4.03 -5.43
N PRO A 73 0.13 -4.96 -4.78
CA PRO A 73 1.53 -5.21 -5.08
C PRO A 73 1.67 -5.95 -6.41
N CYS A 74 2.56 -5.44 -7.26
CA CYS A 74 2.86 -5.98 -8.57
C CYS A 74 4.35 -6.33 -8.63
N PHE A 75 4.63 -7.60 -8.91
CA PHE A 75 5.96 -8.08 -9.22
C PHE A 75 6.13 -8.12 -10.73
N ILE A 76 7.14 -7.43 -11.23
CA ILE A 76 7.39 -7.27 -12.66
C ILE A 76 8.77 -7.86 -12.92
N SER A 77 8.82 -8.92 -13.71
CA SER A 77 10.05 -9.51 -14.24
C SER A 77 10.28 -8.99 -15.64
N VAL A 78 11.45 -8.41 -15.89
CA VAL A 78 11.83 -7.87 -17.20
C VAL A 78 12.80 -8.83 -17.87
N ASN A 79 12.43 -9.27 -19.06
CA ASN A 79 13.26 -10.12 -19.91
C ASN A 79 14.22 -9.26 -20.76
N PRO A 80 15.32 -9.85 -21.27
CA PRO A 80 16.30 -9.12 -22.09
C PRO A 80 15.74 -8.58 -23.41
N ASP A 81 14.66 -9.18 -23.92
CA ASP A 81 13.92 -8.75 -25.12
C ASP A 81 12.97 -7.56 -24.85
N ARG A 82 13.00 -6.99 -23.63
CA ARG A 82 12.09 -5.93 -23.14
C ARG A 82 10.64 -6.39 -22.96
N SER A 83 10.36 -7.69 -23.10
CA SER A 83 9.10 -8.24 -22.64
C SER A 83 9.05 -8.23 -21.12
N TYR A 84 7.84 -8.18 -20.56
CA TYR A 84 7.64 -8.19 -19.12
C TYR A 84 6.61 -9.24 -18.74
N ILE A 85 6.84 -9.86 -17.59
CA ILE A 85 5.89 -10.75 -16.93
C ILE A 85 5.47 -10.03 -15.67
N MET A 86 4.17 -9.70 -15.56
CA MET A 86 3.61 -9.17 -14.33
C MET A 86 2.87 -10.26 -13.55
N GLN A 87 3.14 -10.31 -12.25
CA GLN A 87 2.41 -11.13 -11.29
C GLN A 87 1.78 -10.19 -10.26
N LEU A 88 0.44 -10.25 -10.17
CA LEU A 88 -0.32 -9.51 -9.18
C LEU A 88 -0.49 -10.38 -7.94
N THR A 89 -0.27 -9.81 -6.77
CA THR A 89 -0.63 -10.47 -5.51
C THR A 89 -1.80 -9.75 -4.87
N HIS A 90 -2.45 -10.40 -3.92
CA HIS A 90 -3.51 -9.78 -3.13
C HIS A 90 -3.00 -8.53 -2.40
N PRO A 91 -3.91 -7.62 -2.02
CA PRO A 91 -3.56 -6.41 -1.30
C PRO A 91 -2.72 -6.68 -0.05
N PRO A 92 -1.88 -5.71 0.40
CA PRO A 92 -1.09 -5.85 1.60
C PRO A 92 -1.96 -6.21 2.81
N SER A 93 -1.47 -7.10 3.68
CA SER A 93 -2.19 -7.48 4.92
C SER A 93 -2.63 -6.25 5.73
N VAL A 94 -1.77 -5.22 5.76
CA VAL A 94 -2.03 -3.97 6.48
C VAL A 94 -3.26 -3.23 5.93
N TYR A 95 -3.43 -3.23 4.62
CA TYR A 95 -4.60 -2.61 3.98
C TYR A 95 -5.86 -3.42 4.28
N LEU A 96 -5.82 -4.75 4.15
CA LEU A 96 -6.97 -5.62 4.42
C LEU A 96 -7.42 -5.55 5.89
N LEU A 97 -6.48 -5.58 6.83
CA LEU A 97 -6.79 -5.46 8.26
C LEU A 97 -7.41 -4.10 8.61
N ARG A 98 -6.87 -3.01 8.03
CA ARG A 98 -7.43 -1.66 8.23
C ARG A 98 -8.80 -1.50 7.60
N LEU A 99 -9.01 -2.09 6.43
CA LEU A 99 -10.31 -2.09 5.76
C LEU A 99 -11.36 -2.83 6.59
N ALA A 100 -11.02 -4.02 7.10
CA ALA A 100 -11.90 -4.81 7.96
C ALA A 100 -12.20 -4.08 9.28
N ALA A 101 -11.22 -3.37 9.84
CA ALA A 101 -11.39 -2.60 11.07
C ALA A 101 -12.01 -1.20 10.85
N ALA A 102 -12.38 -0.83 9.61
CA ALA A 102 -12.82 0.53 9.26
C ALA A 102 -11.83 1.65 9.70
N ALA A 103 -10.55 1.30 9.89
CA ALA A 103 -9.53 2.19 10.46
C ALA A 103 -8.77 2.95 9.37
N ARG A 104 -8.98 4.27 9.31
CA ARG A 104 -8.30 5.15 8.34
C ARG A 104 -6.79 5.27 8.58
N LYS A 105 -6.31 5.13 9.81
CA LYS A 105 -4.88 5.17 10.17
C LYS A 105 -4.63 4.14 11.27
N GLY A 106 -3.46 3.49 11.25
CA GLY A 106 -3.04 2.65 12.36
C GLY A 106 -2.80 3.47 13.64
N ALA A 107 -2.61 2.76 14.76
CA ALA A 107 -2.18 3.37 16.02
C ALA A 107 -0.84 4.08 15.85
N SER A 108 -0.67 5.22 16.52
CA SER A 108 0.64 5.90 16.55
C SER A 108 1.56 5.25 17.57
N GLU A 109 0.98 4.75 18.68
CA GLU A 109 1.64 4.01 19.75
C GLU A 109 0.91 2.67 19.96
N PRO A 110 1.32 1.62 19.22
CA PRO A 110 0.73 0.29 19.36
C PRO A 110 0.89 -0.24 20.80
N GLY A 111 -0.20 -0.76 21.38
CA GLY A 111 -0.24 -1.28 22.75
C GLY A 111 -0.88 -0.33 23.75
N THR A 112 -0.74 0.99 23.57
CA THR A 112 -1.48 1.98 24.36
C THR A 112 -2.76 2.42 23.65
N GLU A 113 -2.68 2.58 22.32
CA GLU A 113 -3.82 2.95 21.50
C GLU A 113 -4.39 1.74 20.75
N VAL A 114 -5.71 1.57 20.85
CA VAL A 114 -6.46 0.66 20.00
C VAL A 114 -7.07 1.47 18.85
N CYS A 115 -6.74 1.09 17.61
CA CYS A 115 -7.24 1.73 16.39
C CYS A 115 -8.45 1.02 15.78
N GLY A 116 -8.73 -0.21 16.20
CA GLY A 116 -9.82 -1.03 15.69
C GLY A 116 -9.90 -2.36 16.41
N ARG A 117 -11.05 -3.02 16.33
CA ARG A 117 -11.29 -4.35 16.89
C ARG A 117 -11.71 -5.29 15.78
N LEU A 118 -11.15 -6.50 15.76
CA LEU A 118 -11.49 -7.54 14.80
C LEU A 118 -11.77 -8.85 15.52
N THR A 119 -12.73 -9.63 15.02
CA THR A 119 -12.93 -11.00 15.50
C THR A 119 -12.07 -11.98 14.71
N LEU A 120 -11.83 -13.17 15.27
CA LEU A 120 -11.11 -14.25 14.59
C LEU A 120 -11.73 -14.65 13.24
N LYS A 121 -13.05 -14.51 13.07
CA LYS A 121 -13.73 -14.76 11.80
C LYS A 121 -13.23 -13.84 10.68
N HIS A 122 -13.02 -12.56 10.98
CA HIS A 122 -12.47 -11.60 10.01
C HIS A 122 -11.03 -11.97 9.62
N ILE A 123 -10.22 -12.36 10.61
CA ILE A 123 -8.84 -12.81 10.35
C ILE A 123 -8.82 -14.05 9.46
N TYR A 124 -9.72 -15.01 9.70
CA TYR A 124 -9.83 -16.22 8.90
C TYR A 124 -10.12 -15.92 7.43
N HIS A 125 -11.14 -15.11 7.13
CA HIS A 125 -11.46 -14.75 5.75
C HIS A 125 -10.33 -13.96 5.05
N ILE A 126 -9.63 -13.08 5.79
CA ILE A 126 -8.44 -12.39 5.25
C ILE A 126 -7.32 -13.39 4.98
N ALA A 127 -7.15 -14.41 5.83
CA ALA A 127 -6.15 -15.46 5.67
C ALA A 127 -6.45 -16.33 4.44
N GLU A 128 -7.71 -16.73 4.23
CA GLU A 128 -8.13 -17.50 3.05
C GLU A 128 -7.80 -16.75 1.75
N LEU A 129 -8.15 -15.46 1.69
CA LEU A 129 -7.81 -14.61 0.54
C LEU A 129 -6.29 -14.54 0.34
N LYS A 130 -5.54 -14.32 1.42
CA LYS A 130 -4.08 -14.13 1.34
C LYS A 130 -3.33 -15.41 1.04
N LYS A 131 -3.87 -16.58 1.40
CA LYS A 131 -3.26 -17.89 1.14
C LYS A 131 -3.17 -18.20 -0.36
N GLN A 132 -4.02 -17.59 -1.18
CA GLN A 132 -3.97 -17.69 -2.64
C GLN A 132 -2.73 -16.98 -3.24
N ASP A 133 -2.03 -16.14 -2.48
CA ASP A 133 -0.78 -15.54 -2.94
C ASP A 133 0.32 -16.61 -3.09
N PRO A 134 1.16 -16.55 -4.14
CA PRO A 134 2.28 -17.47 -4.35
C PRO A 134 3.23 -17.59 -3.13
N LYS A 135 3.35 -16.50 -2.36
CA LYS A 135 4.19 -16.44 -1.15
C LYS A 135 3.73 -17.37 -0.03
N TYR A 136 2.43 -17.63 0.08
CA TYR A 136 1.83 -18.37 1.20
C TYR A 136 1.29 -19.74 0.79
N PHE A 137 1.52 -20.16 -0.47
CA PHE A 137 1.01 -21.41 -1.02
C PHE A 137 1.43 -22.64 -0.21
N THR A 138 2.64 -22.66 0.34
CA THR A 138 3.18 -23.76 1.14
C THR A 138 2.84 -23.68 2.64
N TRP A 139 2.14 -22.63 3.08
CA TRP A 139 1.87 -22.40 4.49
C TRP A 139 0.50 -22.95 4.90
N ASP A 140 0.45 -23.51 6.10
CA ASP A 140 -0.81 -23.89 6.75
C ASP A 140 -1.65 -22.65 7.03
N LEU A 141 -2.97 -22.78 6.96
CA LEU A 141 -3.88 -21.64 7.15
C LEU A 141 -3.72 -21.04 8.55
N GLU A 142 -3.46 -21.87 9.57
CA GLU A 142 -3.18 -21.46 10.94
C GLU A 142 -1.96 -20.54 11.04
N LYS A 143 -0.87 -20.87 10.34
CA LYS A 143 0.35 -20.03 10.30
C LYS A 143 0.08 -18.67 9.67
N VAL A 144 -0.75 -18.64 8.62
CA VAL A 144 -1.18 -17.38 7.98
C VAL A 144 -2.04 -16.55 8.95
N CYS A 145 -2.97 -17.18 9.67
CA CYS A 145 -3.77 -16.53 10.70
C CYS A 145 -2.89 -15.94 11.82
N MET A 146 -1.94 -16.70 12.37
CA MET A 146 -1.00 -16.20 13.39
C MET A 146 -0.20 -14.99 12.90
N MET A 147 0.29 -15.03 11.66
CA MET A 147 1.00 -13.90 11.05
C MET A 147 0.10 -12.66 10.93
N LEU A 148 -1.18 -12.83 10.58
CA LEU A 148 -2.13 -11.74 10.51
C LEU A 148 -2.48 -11.17 11.89
N ILE A 149 -2.63 -12.02 12.91
CA ILE A 149 -2.86 -11.59 14.31
C ILE A 149 -1.68 -10.75 14.79
N TRP A 150 -0.45 -11.19 14.55
CA TRP A 150 0.74 -10.44 14.91
C TRP A 150 0.81 -9.08 14.20
N LYS A 151 0.47 -9.04 12.91
CA LYS A 151 0.36 -7.78 12.17
C LYS A 151 -0.75 -6.87 12.69
N ALA A 152 -1.89 -7.41 13.09
CA ALA A 152 -2.97 -6.64 13.69
C ALA A 152 -2.50 -5.96 14.98
N HIS A 153 -1.80 -6.70 15.85
CA HIS A 153 -1.22 -6.14 17.08
C HIS A 153 -0.26 -4.98 16.82
N ILE A 154 0.63 -5.08 15.83
CA ILE A 154 1.56 -4.00 15.46
C ILE A 154 0.83 -2.77 14.91
N LEU A 155 -0.33 -2.95 14.27
CA LEU A 155 -1.16 -1.84 13.82
C LEU A 155 -1.96 -1.19 14.95
N GLY A 156 -1.98 -1.80 16.14
CA GLY A 156 -2.87 -1.45 17.24
C GLY A 156 -4.30 -1.90 17.02
N ILE A 157 -4.53 -2.97 16.26
CA ILE A 157 -5.84 -3.61 16.11
C ILE A 157 -5.92 -4.73 17.14
N GLU A 158 -6.94 -4.67 17.99
CA GLU A 158 -7.22 -5.68 19.00
C GLU A 158 -8.00 -6.83 18.37
N VAL A 159 -7.48 -8.05 18.48
CA VAL A 159 -8.14 -9.26 17.97
C VAL A 159 -8.90 -9.92 19.12
N LEU A 160 -10.22 -9.92 19.04
CA LEU A 160 -11.11 -10.47 20.05
C LEU A 160 -11.09 -12.00 19.98
N SER A 161 -10.67 -12.64 21.07
CA SER A 161 -10.79 -14.09 21.26
C SER A 161 -12.23 -14.45 21.64
N LYS A 162 -12.56 -15.75 21.56
CA LYS A 162 -13.87 -16.25 21.94
C LYS A 162 -14.20 -15.96 23.42
N GLU A 163 -13.20 -16.10 24.29
CA GLU A 163 -13.33 -15.80 25.72
C GLU A 163 -13.70 -14.34 26.01
N MET A 164 -13.17 -13.40 25.22
CA MET A 164 -13.51 -11.98 25.36
C MET A 164 -14.90 -11.62 24.83
N LEU A 165 -15.41 -12.41 23.88
CA LEU A 165 -16.79 -12.27 23.41
C LEU A 165 -17.76 -12.87 24.44
N ASP A 166 -17.40 -14.01 25.03
CA ASP A 166 -18.21 -14.73 26.01
C ASP A 166 -18.27 -13.99 27.37
N SER A 167 -17.22 -13.24 27.73
CA SER A 167 -17.19 -12.43 28.96
C SER A 167 -18.04 -11.15 28.89
N GLY A 168 -18.54 -10.77 27.71
CA GLY A 168 -19.37 -9.57 27.51
C GLY A 168 -18.68 -8.26 27.84
N GLN A 169 -17.36 -8.25 28.04
CA GLN A 169 -16.61 -7.05 28.42
C GLN A 169 -16.44 -6.08 27.24
N VAL A 170 -16.59 -6.57 26.01
CA VAL A 170 -16.45 -5.81 24.77
C VAL A 170 -17.70 -5.95 23.91
N ASP A 171 -18.42 -4.84 23.74
CA ASP A 171 -19.58 -4.76 22.86
C ASP A 171 -19.14 -4.84 21.39
N HIS A 172 -19.25 -6.04 20.82
CA HIS A 172 -19.00 -6.31 19.40
C HIS A 172 -20.24 -6.07 18.53
N SER A 173 -21.34 -5.57 19.12
CA SER A 173 -22.53 -5.12 18.39
C SER A 173 -22.16 -3.99 17.41
N PRO A 174 -22.82 -3.88 16.25
CA PRO A 174 -22.61 -2.77 15.32
C PRO A 174 -22.71 -1.38 15.99
N GLU A 175 -23.58 -1.24 16.98
CA GLU A 175 -23.79 0.02 17.72
C GLU A 175 -22.59 0.36 18.61
N GLY A 176 -22.14 -0.58 19.44
CA GLY A 176 -20.96 -0.41 20.29
C GLY A 176 -19.69 -0.14 19.48
N TYR A 177 -19.56 -0.77 18.31
CA TYR A 177 -18.44 -0.47 17.41
C TYR A 177 -18.52 0.94 16.80
N ALA A 178 -19.73 1.41 16.46
CA ALA A 178 -19.92 2.76 15.96
C ALA A 178 -19.56 3.83 17.02
N GLU A 179 -19.89 3.58 18.29
CA GLU A 179 -19.47 4.44 19.40
C GLU A 179 -17.95 4.45 19.58
N PHE A 180 -17.32 3.28 19.52
CA PHE A 180 -15.85 3.18 19.55
C PHE A 180 -15.19 3.99 18.42
N LEU A 181 -15.72 3.92 17.20
CA LEU A 181 -15.20 4.70 16.08
C LEU A 181 -15.35 6.21 16.30
N LYS A 182 -16.48 6.68 16.84
CA LYS A 182 -16.67 8.10 17.19
C LYS A 182 -15.69 8.56 18.26
N GLN A 183 -15.49 7.76 19.31
CA GLN A 183 -14.50 8.06 20.36
C GLN A 183 -13.09 8.14 19.77
N ARG A 184 -12.76 7.25 18.84
CA ARG A 184 -11.46 7.25 18.15
C ARG A 184 -11.29 8.49 17.27
N GLU A 185 -12.32 8.94 16.56
CA GLU A 185 -12.26 10.16 15.76
C GLU A 185 -11.97 11.39 16.64
N LEU A 186 -12.67 11.53 17.77
CA LEU A 186 -12.42 12.58 18.75
C LEU A 186 -10.98 12.54 19.28
N PHE A 187 -10.48 11.35 19.61
CA PHE A 187 -9.09 11.16 20.05
C PHE A 187 -8.08 11.58 18.97
N LEU A 188 -8.33 11.24 17.71
CA LEU A 188 -7.47 11.62 16.59
C LEU A 188 -7.49 13.14 16.33
N GLU A 189 -8.63 13.79 16.52
CA GLU A 189 -8.74 15.26 16.43
C GLU A 189 -7.96 15.96 17.53
N GLN A 190 -8.04 15.48 18.77
CA GLN A 190 -7.23 15.99 19.88
C GLN A 190 -5.73 15.82 19.58
N LYS A 191 -5.29 14.61 19.15
CA LYS A 191 -3.88 14.40 18.77
C LYS A 191 -3.42 15.29 17.61
N LYS A 192 -4.30 15.63 16.66
CA LYS A 192 -3.97 16.57 15.59
C LYS A 192 -3.77 17.98 16.12
N LYS A 193 -4.68 18.47 16.98
CA LYS A 193 -4.56 19.79 17.63
C LYS A 193 -3.28 19.89 18.44
N ASP A 194 -2.99 18.90 19.27
CA ASP A 194 -1.75 18.85 20.06
C ASP A 194 -0.51 18.85 19.16
N ALA A 195 -0.54 18.13 18.04
CA ALA A 195 0.57 18.09 17.10
C ALA A 195 0.76 19.42 16.36
N GLU A 196 -0.33 20.14 16.07
CA GLU A 196 -0.30 21.47 15.46
C GLU A 196 0.22 22.52 16.44
N GLU A 197 -0.25 22.52 17.68
CA GLU A 197 0.26 23.38 18.76
C GLU A 197 1.76 23.13 19.02
N ARG A 198 2.19 21.86 19.08
CA ARG A 198 3.61 21.51 19.20
C ARG A 198 4.44 21.99 18.02
N LYS A 199 3.90 21.99 16.80
CA LYS A 199 4.59 22.54 15.61
C LYS A 199 4.65 24.06 15.69
N GLN A 200 3.56 24.74 16.04
CA GLN A 200 3.50 26.19 16.21
C GLN A 200 4.49 26.66 17.29
N ALA A 201 4.53 26.00 18.44
CA ALA A 201 5.47 26.31 19.52
C ALA A 201 6.95 26.14 19.11
N LYS A 202 7.26 25.13 18.26
CA LYS A 202 8.61 24.97 17.70
C LYS A 202 8.96 26.07 16.71
N MET A 203 8.03 26.49 15.86
CA MET A 203 8.23 27.58 14.91
C MET A 203 8.47 28.91 15.63
N MET A 204 7.71 29.19 16.69
CA MET A 204 7.85 30.40 17.52
C MET A 204 9.13 30.44 18.37
N ARG A 205 9.85 29.31 18.51
CA ARG A 205 11.16 29.24 19.20
C ARG A 205 12.34 29.47 18.28
N ILE A 206 12.17 29.31 16.97
CA ILE A 206 13.24 29.42 15.96
C ILE A 206 13.24 30.81 15.30
N ALA A 207 12.07 31.47 15.26
CA ALA A 207 11.92 32.86 14.87
C ALA A 207 12.41 33.81 15.97
#